data_AF-A0A538DLQ4-F1
#
_entry.id   AF-A0A538DLQ4-F1
#
_cell.length_a   1.000
_cell.length_b   1.000
_cell.length_c   1.000
_cell.angle_alpha   90.00
_cell.angle_beta   90.00
_cell.angle_gamma   90.00
#
_symmetry.space_group_name_H-M   'P 1'
#
loop_
_entity.id
_entity.type
_entity.pdbx_description
1 polymer ?
#
loop_
_entity_poly.entity_id
_entity_poly.type
_entity_poly.pdbx_seq_one_letter_code
_entity_poly.pdbx_strand_id
1 'polypeptide(L)'
;MLVKRIEDHLNSLEQASLNARGEVERAELEIDKAWANVTASSDSAAETERAERVATRARELAAQARAELQQPKPDWFRVTGLAERAVQMAPELGAVSRPRTAPVAGTRPDVEAARARAEATLAEVRPIVAEADGLRGEDNMARVCLEHAQQTYDDAVADQAQLAGADDPDTAAKTAIDRFRLAEESAGAAREHAVALRERAATGPSDKVAARSLWGAIGRRPFAPE
;
A
#
# COMPACT_ATOMS: atom_id res chain seq x y z
N MET A 1 -11.73 -24.55 -10.99
CA MET A 1 -12.04 -23.42 -10.10
C MET A 1 -11.83 -23.74 -8.62
N LEU A 2 -12.27 -24.88 -8.10
CA LEU A 2 -12.09 -25.25 -6.69
C LEU A 2 -10.61 -25.40 -6.28
N VAL A 3 -9.80 -26.06 -7.13
CA VAL A 3 -8.37 -26.30 -6.88
C VAL A 3 -7.59 -24.99 -6.73
N LYS A 4 -7.77 -24.04 -7.67
CA LYS A 4 -7.15 -22.71 -7.61
C LYS A 4 -7.50 -21.96 -6.30
N ARG A 5 -8.75 -22.01 -5.87
CA ARG A 5 -9.19 -21.36 -4.62
C ARG A 5 -8.55 -22.00 -3.37
N ILE A 6 -8.29 -23.31 -3.40
CA ILE A 6 -7.59 -24.01 -2.32
C ILE A 6 -6.11 -23.63 -2.31
N GLU A 7 -5.48 -23.56 -3.48
CA GLU A 7 -4.08 -23.10 -3.64
C GLU A 7 -3.91 -21.66 -3.13
N ASP A 8 -4.80 -20.75 -3.51
CA ASP A 8 -4.79 -19.36 -3.05
C ASP A 8 -4.95 -19.26 -1.51
N HIS A 9 -5.82 -20.09 -0.94
CA HIS A 9 -6.05 -20.12 0.51
C HIS A 9 -4.84 -20.66 1.29
N LEU A 10 -4.20 -21.72 0.77
CA LEU A 10 -2.99 -22.29 1.38
C LEU A 10 -1.81 -21.32 1.31
N ASN A 11 -1.62 -20.64 0.17
CA ASN A 11 -0.62 -19.59 0.04
C ASN A 11 -0.89 -18.43 1.01
N SER A 12 -2.15 -18.03 1.17
CA SER A 12 -2.52 -16.97 2.13
C SER A 12 -2.23 -17.38 3.58
N LEU A 13 -2.46 -18.65 3.93
CA LEU A 13 -2.20 -19.17 5.26
C LEU A 13 -0.68 -19.32 5.54
N GLU A 14 0.10 -19.72 4.53
CA GLU A 14 1.55 -19.77 4.62
C GLU A 14 2.13 -18.36 4.85
N GLN A 15 1.69 -17.37 4.04
CA GLN A 15 2.08 -15.96 4.22
C GLN A 15 1.68 -15.43 5.59
N ALA A 16 0.46 -15.71 6.05
CA ALA A 16 0.01 -15.30 7.39
C ALA A 16 0.90 -15.92 8.49
N SER A 17 1.30 -17.18 8.36
CA SER A 17 2.16 -17.84 9.35
C SER A 17 3.58 -17.27 9.41
N LEU A 18 4.13 -16.88 8.24
CA LEU A 18 5.46 -16.28 8.14
C LEU A 18 5.48 -14.88 8.75
N ASN A 19 4.42 -14.10 8.51
CA ASN A 19 4.38 -12.68 8.88
C ASN A 19 3.77 -12.44 10.27
N ALA A 20 2.95 -13.36 10.79
CA ALA A 20 2.18 -13.17 12.03
C ALA A 20 3.00 -12.69 13.23
N ARG A 21 4.22 -13.20 13.42
CA ARG A 21 5.10 -12.74 14.52
C ARG A 21 5.60 -11.31 14.29
N GLY A 22 6.03 -11.00 13.07
CA GLY A 22 6.47 -9.66 12.69
C GLY A 22 5.35 -8.63 12.76
N GLU A 23 4.13 -8.99 12.38
CA GLU A 23 2.95 -8.13 12.47
C GLU A 23 2.58 -7.81 13.93
N VAL A 24 2.68 -8.79 14.84
CA VAL A 24 2.44 -8.55 16.28
C VAL A 24 3.52 -7.64 16.88
N GLU A 25 4.80 -7.88 16.58
CA GLU A 25 5.89 -7.03 17.04
C GLU A 25 5.79 -5.60 16.48
N ARG A 26 5.42 -5.46 15.20
CA ARG A 26 5.14 -4.16 14.57
C ARG A 26 3.98 -3.46 15.27
N ALA A 27 2.89 -4.17 15.55
CA ALA A 27 1.73 -3.59 16.23
C ALA A 27 2.08 -3.08 17.63
N GLU A 28 2.80 -3.87 18.43
CA GLU A 28 3.27 -3.46 19.77
C GLU A 28 4.10 -2.17 19.69
N LEU A 29 5.05 -2.13 18.75
CA LEU A 29 5.97 -1.00 18.56
C LEU A 29 5.26 0.27 18.08
N GLU A 30 4.31 0.16 17.15
CA GLU A 30 3.51 1.30 16.66
C GLU A 30 2.60 1.89 17.75
N ILE A 31 2.00 1.03 18.59
CA ILE A 31 1.18 1.49 19.72
C ILE A 31 2.03 2.24 20.74
N ASP A 32 3.22 1.73 21.06
CA ASP A 32 4.10 2.38 22.02
C ASP A 32 4.68 3.70 21.49
N LYS A 33 5.02 3.76 20.19
CA LYS A 33 5.38 5.02 19.52
C LYS A 33 4.24 6.04 19.56
N ALA A 34 3.03 5.62 19.22
CA ALA A 34 1.86 6.49 19.21
C ALA A 34 1.54 7.02 20.61
N TRP A 35 1.63 6.17 21.64
CA TRP A 35 1.47 6.57 23.03
C TRP A 35 2.55 7.57 23.48
N ALA A 36 3.82 7.30 23.19
CA ALA A 36 4.92 8.20 23.51
C ALA A 36 4.70 9.59 22.90
N ASN A 37 4.29 9.64 21.63
CA ASN A 37 3.98 10.89 20.93
C ASN A 37 2.85 11.66 21.61
N VAL A 38 1.76 11.01 21.99
CA VAL A 38 0.65 11.65 22.71
C VAL A 38 1.14 12.21 24.05
N THR A 39 1.87 11.43 24.84
CA THR A 39 2.36 11.89 26.15
C THR A 39 3.36 13.05 26.05
N ALA A 40 4.11 13.14 24.95
CA ALA A 40 5.07 14.22 24.71
C ALA A 40 4.44 15.50 24.15
N SER A 41 3.25 15.43 23.55
CA SER A 41 2.61 16.54 22.82
C SER A 41 1.28 17.02 23.40
N SER A 42 0.71 16.31 24.38
CA SER A 42 -0.60 16.64 24.95
C SER A 42 -0.49 17.66 26.07
N ASP A 43 -1.09 18.83 25.89
CA ASP A 43 -1.23 19.85 26.93
C ASP A 43 -2.54 19.71 27.75
N SER A 44 -3.40 18.73 27.39
CA SER A 44 -4.75 18.57 27.95
C SER A 44 -4.94 17.20 28.62
N ALA A 45 -5.28 17.20 29.91
CA ALA A 45 -5.54 15.98 30.68
C ALA A 45 -6.69 15.13 30.09
N ALA A 46 -7.72 15.76 29.53
CA ALA A 46 -8.87 15.07 28.94
C ALA A 46 -8.56 14.41 27.58
N GLU A 47 -7.48 14.83 26.93
CA GLU A 47 -6.95 14.25 25.69
C GLU A 47 -6.07 13.06 26.02
N THR A 48 -5.20 13.20 27.02
CA THR A 48 -4.39 12.10 27.55
C THR A 48 -5.24 10.94 28.06
N GLU A 49 -6.32 11.21 28.83
CA GLU A 49 -7.23 10.15 29.30
C GLU A 49 -7.97 9.43 28.17
N ARG A 50 -8.30 10.15 27.08
CA ARG A 50 -8.95 9.54 25.91
C ARG A 50 -7.97 8.66 25.15
N ALA A 51 -6.77 9.15 24.91
CA ALA A 51 -5.70 8.38 24.28
C ALA A 51 -5.27 7.19 25.14
N GLU A 52 -5.29 7.31 26.47
CA GLU A 52 -4.97 6.21 27.38
C GLU A 52 -5.95 5.04 27.24
N ARG A 53 -7.25 5.34 27.09
CA ARG A 53 -8.28 4.32 26.84
C ARG A 53 -8.07 3.61 25.50
N VAL A 54 -7.73 4.35 24.46
CA VAL A 54 -7.46 3.79 23.13
C VAL A 54 -6.16 2.97 23.14
N ALA A 55 -5.11 3.46 23.83
CA ALA A 55 -3.82 2.78 23.92
C ALA A 55 -3.93 1.49 24.73
N THR A 56 -4.68 1.52 25.83
CA THR A 56 -5.01 0.32 26.61
C THR A 56 -5.71 -0.70 25.74
N ARG A 57 -6.71 -0.27 24.96
CA ARG A 57 -7.45 -1.18 24.08
C ARG A 57 -6.60 -1.77 22.96
N ALA A 58 -5.72 -0.97 22.36
CA ALA A 58 -4.80 -1.43 21.34
C ALA A 58 -3.79 -2.45 21.90
N ARG A 59 -3.24 -2.19 23.10
CA ARG A 59 -2.35 -3.13 23.81
C ARG A 59 -3.05 -4.45 24.15
N GLU A 60 -4.32 -4.41 24.55
CA GLU A 60 -5.12 -5.62 24.78
C GLU A 60 -5.24 -6.48 23.52
N LEU A 61 -5.44 -5.86 22.35
CA LEU A 61 -5.53 -6.57 21.06
C LEU A 61 -4.19 -7.19 20.66
N ALA A 62 -3.09 -6.46 20.84
CA ALA A 62 -1.74 -6.99 20.61
C ALA A 62 -1.41 -8.15 21.57
N ALA A 63 -1.76 -8.02 22.85
CA ALA A 63 -1.58 -9.09 23.84
C ALA A 63 -2.41 -10.34 23.51
N GLN A 64 -3.64 -10.16 23.00
CA GLN A 64 -4.47 -11.28 22.51
C GLN A 64 -3.82 -11.95 21.29
N ALA A 65 -3.29 -11.19 20.34
CA ALA A 65 -2.57 -11.74 19.19
C ALA A 65 -1.33 -12.54 19.62
N ARG A 66 -0.57 -12.03 20.61
CA ARG A 66 0.58 -12.72 21.19
C ARG A 66 0.21 -13.99 21.95
N ALA A 67 -0.93 -14.00 22.65
CA ALA A 67 -1.44 -15.19 23.32
C ALA A 67 -1.88 -16.27 22.31
N GLU A 68 -2.50 -15.88 21.20
CA GLU A 68 -2.86 -16.80 20.11
C GLU A 68 -1.62 -17.40 19.42
N LEU A 69 -0.51 -16.63 19.30
CA LEU A 69 0.78 -17.14 18.82
C LEU A 69 1.42 -18.22 19.70
N GLN A 70 1.09 -18.24 21.01
CA GLN A 70 1.63 -19.23 21.95
C GLN A 70 0.85 -20.55 21.95
N GLN A 71 -0.27 -20.63 21.23
CA GLN A 71 -1.05 -21.85 21.14
C GLN A 71 -0.33 -22.93 20.31
N PRO A 72 -0.57 -24.22 20.59
CA PRO A 72 0.02 -25.32 19.83
C PRO A 72 -0.47 -25.38 18.38
N LYS A 73 -1.61 -24.75 18.07
CA LYS A 73 -2.13 -24.54 16.71
C LYS A 73 -2.64 -23.10 16.60
N PRO A 74 -1.76 -22.14 16.26
CA PRO A 74 -2.15 -20.75 16.12
C PRO A 74 -3.14 -20.58 14.97
N ASP A 75 -4.18 -19.78 15.19
CA ASP A 75 -5.01 -19.28 14.11
C ASP A 75 -4.31 -18.04 13.51
N TRP A 76 -3.54 -18.27 12.44
CA TRP A 76 -2.71 -17.24 11.82
C TRP A 76 -3.51 -16.05 11.30
N PHE A 77 -4.71 -16.27 10.77
CA PHE A 77 -5.59 -15.19 10.30
C PHE A 77 -6.14 -14.37 11.47
N ARG A 78 -6.41 -15.02 12.59
CA ARG A 78 -6.84 -14.33 13.80
C ARG A 78 -5.71 -13.51 14.40
N VAL A 79 -4.48 -14.03 14.39
CA VAL A 79 -3.29 -13.29 14.86
C VAL A 79 -3.06 -12.04 14.00
N THR A 80 -3.00 -12.17 12.67
CA THR A 80 -2.81 -11.02 11.78
C THR A 80 -3.97 -10.03 11.86
N GLY A 81 -5.21 -10.51 11.90
CA GLY A 81 -6.38 -9.63 12.03
C GLY A 81 -6.47 -8.89 13.37
N LEU A 82 -5.93 -9.46 14.47
CA LEU A 82 -5.81 -8.77 15.76
C LEU A 82 -4.69 -7.72 15.73
N ALA A 83 -3.54 -8.05 15.13
CA ALA A 83 -2.41 -7.13 14.96
C ALA A 83 -2.78 -5.92 14.10
N GLU A 84 -3.43 -6.14 12.94
CA GLU A 84 -3.90 -5.07 12.06
C GLU A 84 -4.89 -4.13 12.75
N ARG A 85 -5.84 -4.67 13.52
CA ARG A 85 -6.79 -3.85 14.30
C ARG A 85 -6.09 -3.03 15.37
N ALA A 86 -5.05 -3.58 15.99
CA ALA A 86 -4.27 -2.86 16.97
C ALA A 86 -3.48 -1.70 16.33
N VAL A 87 -2.92 -1.91 15.14
CA VAL A 87 -2.27 -0.86 14.32
C VAL A 87 -3.27 0.20 13.86
N GLN A 88 -4.49 -0.18 13.44
CA GLN A 88 -5.54 0.76 13.02
C GLN A 88 -5.99 1.72 14.14
N MET A 89 -5.76 1.37 15.41
CA MET A 89 -6.03 2.25 16.55
C MET A 89 -4.89 3.26 16.81
N ALA A 90 -3.69 3.05 16.26
CA ALA A 90 -2.55 3.95 16.46
C ALA A 90 -2.74 5.37 15.86
N PRO A 91 -3.36 5.55 14.68
CA PRO A 91 -3.73 6.87 14.17
C PRO A 91 -4.77 7.59 15.04
N GLU A 92 -5.68 6.85 15.69
CA GLU A 92 -6.68 7.43 16.61
C GLU A 92 -6.03 8.00 17.89
N LEU A 93 -4.86 7.48 18.26
CA LEU A 93 -4.01 8.05 19.32
C LEU A 93 -3.36 9.37 18.86
N GLY A 94 -2.82 9.40 17.64
CA GLY A 94 -2.14 10.59 17.09
C GLY A 94 -3.05 11.73 16.64
N ALA A 95 -4.32 11.45 16.29
CA ALA A 95 -5.28 12.45 15.83
C ALA A 95 -5.69 13.47 16.92
N VAL A 96 -5.37 13.19 18.18
CA VAL A 96 -5.72 14.05 19.32
C VAL A 96 -4.69 15.20 19.52
N SER A 97 -3.45 15.06 19.04
CA SER A 97 -2.39 16.07 19.21
C SER A 97 -2.13 16.92 17.96
N ARG A 98 -3.15 17.54 17.37
CA ARG A 98 -2.92 18.57 16.34
C ARG A 98 -2.97 19.98 16.94
N PRO A 99 -1.87 20.54 17.48
CA PRO A 99 -1.72 21.98 17.51
C PRO A 99 -1.40 22.47 16.10
N ARG A 100 -2.24 23.40 15.67
CA ARG A 100 -2.11 24.21 14.47
C ARG A 100 -0.83 25.04 14.54
N THR A 101 0.03 24.87 13.53
CA THR A 101 1.16 25.74 13.16
C THR A 101 2.20 26.00 14.27
N ALA A 102 3.15 25.09 14.42
CA ALA A 102 4.52 25.43 14.81
C ALA A 102 5.45 25.17 13.61
N PRO A 103 6.44 26.04 13.34
CA PRO A 103 7.36 25.83 12.22
C PRO A 103 8.15 24.53 12.48
N VAL A 104 8.16 23.63 11.49
CA VAL A 104 8.95 22.39 11.52
C VAL A 104 10.42 22.77 11.57
N ALA A 105 10.96 22.93 12.78
CA ALA A 105 12.38 23.04 13.03
C ALA A 105 13.00 21.65 12.84
N GLY A 106 13.34 21.33 11.59
CA GLY A 106 13.91 20.04 11.20
C GLY A 106 13.80 19.70 9.71
N THR A 107 13.46 20.66 8.83
CA THR A 107 13.39 20.41 7.39
C THR A 107 14.79 20.24 6.81
N ARG A 108 15.19 18.98 6.61
CA ARG A 108 16.36 18.64 5.81
C ARG A 108 16.03 18.85 4.32
N PRO A 109 16.67 19.82 3.64
CA PRO A 109 16.26 20.24 2.30
C PRO A 109 16.43 19.16 1.24
N ASP A 110 17.37 18.23 1.46
CA ASP A 110 17.61 17.05 0.64
C ASP A 110 16.47 16.02 0.72
N VAL A 111 15.95 15.76 1.92
CA VAL A 111 14.80 14.87 2.14
C VAL A 111 13.52 15.49 1.56
N GLU A 112 13.29 16.79 1.80
CA GLU A 112 12.15 17.51 1.21
C GLU A 112 12.20 17.51 -0.32
N ALA A 113 13.40 17.68 -0.91
CA ALA A 113 13.57 17.61 -2.35
C ALA A 113 13.28 16.20 -2.90
N ALA A 114 13.64 15.14 -2.17
CA ALA A 114 13.32 13.76 -2.53
C ALA A 114 11.81 13.50 -2.46
N ARG A 115 11.16 13.93 -1.38
CA ARG A 115 9.71 13.84 -1.23
C ARG A 115 8.98 14.56 -2.36
N ALA A 116 9.38 15.77 -2.70
CA ALA A 116 8.74 16.57 -3.75
C ALA A 116 8.84 15.89 -5.13
N ARG A 117 9.97 15.23 -5.44
CA ARG A 117 10.14 14.46 -6.69
C ARG A 117 9.25 13.22 -6.72
N ALA A 118 9.20 12.46 -5.62
CA ALA A 118 8.36 11.28 -5.51
C ALA A 118 6.87 11.66 -5.63
N GLU A 119 6.44 12.74 -4.98
CA GLU A 119 5.07 13.26 -5.07
C GLU A 119 4.72 13.72 -6.48
N ALA A 120 5.61 14.47 -7.15
CA ALA A 120 5.41 14.89 -8.53
C ALA A 120 5.30 13.69 -9.48
N THR A 121 6.14 12.67 -9.30
CA THR A 121 6.12 11.44 -10.11
C THR A 121 4.81 10.69 -9.92
N LEU A 122 4.36 10.49 -8.67
CA LEU A 122 3.07 9.86 -8.39
C LEU A 122 1.90 10.65 -8.99
N ALA A 123 1.94 11.99 -8.90
CA ALA A 123 0.92 12.84 -9.50
C ALA A 123 0.87 12.72 -11.04
N GLU A 124 2.01 12.55 -11.70
CA GLU A 124 2.09 12.32 -13.14
C GLU A 124 1.53 10.94 -13.53
N VAL A 125 1.85 9.90 -12.75
CA VAL A 125 1.53 8.50 -13.11
C VAL A 125 0.09 8.10 -12.80
N ARG A 126 -0.50 8.62 -11.72
CA ARG A 126 -1.90 8.33 -11.33
C ARG A 126 -2.92 8.45 -12.47
N PRO A 127 -3.01 9.56 -13.24
CA PRO A 127 -3.95 9.64 -14.34
C PRO A 127 -3.63 8.65 -15.47
N ILE A 128 -2.36 8.34 -15.70
CA ILE A 128 -1.94 7.40 -16.75
C ILE A 128 -2.45 5.97 -16.44
N VAL A 129 -2.31 5.54 -15.19
CA VAL A 129 -2.78 4.23 -14.72
C VAL A 129 -4.31 4.18 -14.68
N ALA A 130 -4.97 5.25 -14.22
CA ALA A 130 -6.44 5.33 -14.16
C ALA A 130 -7.10 5.21 -15.55
N GLU A 131 -6.50 5.81 -16.58
CA GLU A 131 -6.94 5.65 -17.97
C GLU A 131 -6.69 4.22 -18.50
N ALA A 132 -5.63 3.55 -18.04
CA ALA A 132 -5.30 2.18 -18.44
C ALA A 132 -6.12 1.10 -17.72
N ASP A 133 -6.65 1.40 -16.52
CA ASP A 133 -7.53 0.52 -15.74
C ASP A 133 -8.78 0.07 -16.53
N GLY A 134 -9.25 0.89 -17.47
CA GLY A 134 -10.38 0.55 -18.34
C GLY A 134 -10.08 -0.46 -19.46
N LEU A 135 -8.82 -0.83 -19.68
CA LEU A 135 -8.38 -1.53 -20.90
C LEU A 135 -8.26 -3.07 -20.79
N ARG A 136 -8.31 -3.68 -19.58
CA ARG A 136 -8.50 -5.13 -19.33
C ARG A 136 -8.63 -5.43 -17.82
N GLY A 137 -9.36 -6.51 -17.47
CA GLY A 137 -9.66 -6.91 -16.09
C GLY A 137 -8.54 -7.65 -15.33
N GLU A 138 -8.69 -7.67 -14.00
CA GLU A 138 -7.98 -8.37 -12.90
C GLU A 138 -6.44 -8.40 -12.85
N ASP A 139 -5.70 -8.44 -13.97
CA ASP A 139 -4.23 -8.50 -14.02
C ASP A 139 -3.60 -7.17 -14.45
N ASN A 140 -3.96 -6.05 -13.80
CA ASN A 140 -3.36 -4.75 -14.10
C ASN A 140 -2.09 -4.50 -13.26
N MET A 141 -0.96 -4.98 -13.76
CA MET A 141 0.37 -4.71 -13.17
C MET A 141 0.64 -3.20 -12.98
N ALA A 142 0.07 -2.33 -13.82
CA ALA A 142 0.22 -0.89 -13.64
C ALA A 142 -0.42 -0.39 -12.34
N ARG A 143 -1.56 -0.96 -11.95
CA ARG A 143 -2.24 -0.62 -10.69
C ARG A 143 -1.49 -1.17 -9.49
N VAL A 144 -1.02 -2.41 -9.56
CA VAL A 144 -0.20 -3.05 -8.51
C VAL A 144 1.08 -2.25 -8.26
N CYS A 145 1.78 -1.84 -9.31
CA CYS A 145 2.98 -1.00 -9.19
C CYS A 145 2.66 0.39 -8.61
N LEU A 146 1.50 0.98 -8.97
CA LEU A 146 1.09 2.27 -8.42
C LEU A 146 0.71 2.19 -6.94
N GLU A 147 0.01 1.13 -6.52
CA GLU A 147 -0.31 0.85 -5.12
C GLU A 147 0.98 0.65 -4.30
N HIS A 148 1.95 -0.11 -4.85
CA HIS A 148 3.26 -0.29 -4.21
C HIS A 148 4.06 1.02 -4.11
N ALA A 149 4.03 1.85 -5.16
CA ALA A 149 4.67 3.17 -5.15
C ALA A 149 4.05 4.10 -4.09
N GLN A 150 2.72 4.06 -3.94
CA GLN A 150 2.00 4.83 -2.92
C GLN A 150 2.38 4.37 -1.51
N GLN A 151 2.36 3.06 -1.25
CA GLN A 151 2.74 2.52 0.05
C GLN A 151 4.18 2.89 0.43
N THR A 152 5.10 2.78 -0.54
CA THR A 152 6.52 3.12 -0.33
C THR A 152 6.71 4.61 -0.04
N TYR A 153 5.93 5.48 -0.70
CA TYR A 153 5.92 6.91 -0.42
C TYR A 153 5.40 7.21 0.99
N ASP A 154 4.31 6.57 1.41
CA ASP A 154 3.71 6.77 2.74
C ASP A 154 4.68 6.31 3.85
N ASP A 155 5.36 5.18 3.65
CA ASP A 155 6.43 4.70 4.54
C ASP A 155 7.61 5.70 4.59
N ALA A 156 8.01 6.28 3.46
CA ALA A 156 9.07 7.29 3.40
C ALA A 156 8.70 8.57 4.15
N VAL A 157 7.44 9.00 4.07
CA VAL A 157 6.91 10.14 4.84
C VAL A 157 6.91 9.86 6.33
N ALA A 158 6.55 8.64 6.75
CA ALA A 158 6.60 8.23 8.15
C ALA A 158 8.04 8.27 8.69
N ASP A 159 9.01 7.80 7.90
CA ASP A 159 10.43 7.87 8.24
C ASP A 159 10.95 9.30 8.29
N GLN A 160 10.56 10.15 7.34
CA GLN A 160 10.88 11.58 7.36
C GLN A 160 10.36 12.25 8.64
N ALA A 161 9.15 11.89 9.10
CA ALA A 161 8.57 12.43 10.33
C ALA A 161 9.36 12.04 11.59
N GLN A 162 10.09 10.92 11.56
CA GLN A 162 10.91 10.43 12.67
C GLN A 162 12.32 11.03 12.71
N LEU A 163 12.73 11.81 11.68
CA LEU A 163 14.08 12.39 11.59
C LEU A 163 14.46 13.28 12.77
N ALA A 164 13.51 14.04 13.33
CA ALA A 164 13.77 14.96 14.43
C ALA A 164 14.08 14.26 15.76
N GLY A 165 13.77 12.96 15.88
CA GLY A 165 14.02 12.15 17.08
C GLY A 165 14.96 10.96 16.84
N ALA A 166 15.63 10.90 15.69
CA ALA A 166 16.55 9.81 15.36
C ALA A 166 17.89 9.96 16.09
N ASP A 167 18.39 8.85 16.65
CA ASP A 167 19.72 8.79 17.27
C ASP A 167 20.84 9.10 16.26
N ASP A 168 20.62 8.73 14.99
CA ASP A 168 21.48 9.08 13.84
C ASP A 168 20.62 9.72 12.72
N PRO A 169 20.50 11.06 12.70
CA PRO A 169 19.69 11.77 11.72
C PRO A 169 20.27 11.72 10.30
N ASP A 170 21.56 11.46 10.13
CA ASP A 170 22.19 11.33 8.80
C ASP A 170 21.80 10.02 8.14
N THR A 171 21.91 8.92 8.89
CA THR A 171 21.48 7.60 8.41
C THR A 171 19.97 7.57 8.16
N ALA A 172 19.17 8.12 9.07
CA ALA A 172 17.72 8.20 8.90
C ALA A 172 17.33 9.05 7.67
N ALA A 173 18.03 10.17 7.41
CA ALA A 173 17.77 11.00 6.24
C ALA A 173 18.06 10.25 4.94
N LYS A 174 19.17 9.50 4.91
CA LYS A 174 19.53 8.67 3.76
C LYS A 174 18.48 7.58 3.51
N THR A 175 18.03 6.89 4.55
CA THR A 175 16.97 5.87 4.45
C THR A 175 15.65 6.43 3.93
N ALA A 176 15.26 7.64 4.37
CA ALA A 176 14.07 8.31 3.85
C ALA A 176 14.23 8.68 2.36
N ILE A 177 15.38 9.24 1.97
CA ILE A 177 15.69 9.57 0.57
C ILE A 177 15.67 8.32 -0.32
N ASP A 178 16.27 7.22 0.14
CA ASP A 178 16.33 5.96 -0.59
C ASP A 178 14.93 5.37 -0.78
N ARG A 179 14.03 5.48 0.21
CA ARG A 179 12.62 5.06 0.01
C ARG A 179 11.84 6.00 -0.91
N PHE A 180 12.04 7.32 -0.85
CA PHE A 180 11.41 8.22 -1.83
C PHE A 180 11.84 7.87 -3.25
N ARG A 181 13.11 7.52 -3.45
CA ARG A 181 13.62 7.04 -4.73
C ARG A 181 12.96 5.70 -5.14
N LEU A 182 12.79 4.75 -4.22
CA LEU A 182 12.11 3.50 -4.51
C LEU A 182 10.64 3.71 -4.92
N ALA A 183 9.96 4.69 -4.33
CA ALA A 183 8.62 5.10 -4.74
C ALA A 183 8.61 5.68 -6.16
N GLU A 184 9.59 6.50 -6.53
CA GLU A 184 9.77 7.00 -7.91
C GLU A 184 9.97 5.85 -8.91
N GLU A 185 10.85 4.89 -8.60
CA GLU A 185 11.13 3.72 -9.45
C GLU A 185 9.89 2.85 -9.65
N SER A 186 9.11 2.62 -8.58
CA SER A 186 7.86 1.88 -8.63
C SER A 186 6.77 2.60 -9.44
N ALA A 187 6.69 3.93 -9.32
CA ALA A 187 5.81 4.74 -10.15
C ALA A 187 6.24 4.71 -11.64
N GLY A 188 7.54 4.67 -11.91
CA GLY A 188 8.09 4.44 -13.25
C GLY A 188 7.62 3.12 -13.85
N ALA A 189 7.72 2.02 -13.10
CA ALA A 189 7.22 0.71 -13.53
C ALA A 189 5.70 0.72 -13.78
N ALA A 190 4.94 1.41 -12.93
CA ALA A 190 3.49 1.58 -13.12
C ALA A 190 3.17 2.30 -14.45
N ARG A 191 3.92 3.35 -14.78
CA ARG A 191 3.80 4.06 -16.06
C ARG A 191 4.12 3.15 -17.24
N GLU A 192 5.22 2.42 -17.21
CA GLU A 192 5.63 1.50 -18.29
C GLU A 192 4.55 0.45 -18.56
N HIS A 193 4.01 -0.16 -17.50
CA HIS A 193 2.91 -1.12 -17.62
C HIS A 193 1.64 -0.48 -18.18
N ALA A 194 1.29 0.73 -17.74
CA ALA A 194 0.11 1.45 -18.25
C ALA A 194 0.25 1.81 -19.74
N VAL A 195 1.44 2.24 -20.18
CA VAL A 195 1.73 2.52 -21.59
C VAL A 195 1.68 1.23 -22.42
N ALA A 196 2.32 0.16 -21.96
CA ALA A 196 2.29 -1.13 -22.65
C ALA A 196 0.86 -1.69 -22.80
N LEU A 197 -0.01 -1.45 -21.83
CA LEU A 197 -1.43 -1.80 -21.93
C LEU A 197 -2.16 -0.98 -23.00
N ARG A 198 -1.90 0.33 -23.08
CA ARG A 198 -2.46 1.20 -24.13
C ARG A 198 -1.99 0.80 -25.52
N GLU A 199 -0.70 0.52 -25.68
CA GLU A 199 -0.14 0.08 -26.96
C GLU A 199 -0.75 -1.26 -27.40
N ARG A 200 -0.89 -2.22 -26.49
CA ARG A 200 -1.58 -3.50 -26.75
C ARG A 200 -3.06 -3.31 -27.10
N ALA A 201 -3.74 -2.37 -26.46
CA ALA A 201 -5.13 -2.05 -26.77
C ALA A 201 -5.27 -1.37 -28.14
N ALA A 202 -4.35 -0.47 -28.48
CA ALA A 202 -4.28 0.20 -29.78
C ALA A 202 -3.91 -0.76 -30.93
N THR A 203 -3.12 -1.80 -30.63
CA THR A 203 -2.71 -2.85 -31.58
C THR A 203 -3.62 -4.10 -31.57
N GLY A 204 -4.80 -4.02 -30.94
CA GLY A 204 -5.79 -5.11 -30.90
C GLY A 204 -6.08 -5.73 -32.28
N PRO A 205 -6.51 -7.00 -32.34
CA PRO A 205 -6.22 -7.92 -33.43
C PRO A 205 -6.72 -7.40 -34.78
N SER A 206 -5.80 -7.32 -35.74
CA SER A 206 -6.08 -7.19 -37.18
C SER A 206 -6.85 -8.39 -37.77
N ASP A 207 -7.69 -9.08 -36.98
CA ASP A 207 -8.49 -10.23 -37.43
C ASP A 207 -9.99 -9.91 -37.54
N LYS A 208 -10.48 -8.80 -36.96
CA LYS A 208 -11.90 -8.41 -37.13
C LYS A 208 -12.23 -7.80 -38.49
N VAL A 209 -11.22 -7.41 -39.28
CA VAL A 209 -11.40 -6.97 -40.69
C VAL A 209 -11.20 -8.13 -41.68
N ALA A 210 -10.47 -9.19 -41.30
CA ALA A 210 -10.33 -10.39 -42.13
C ALA A 210 -11.55 -11.33 -42.05
N ALA A 211 -12.15 -11.51 -40.87
CA ALA A 211 -13.29 -12.42 -40.70
C ALA A 211 -14.58 -11.94 -41.41
N ARG A 212 -14.76 -10.63 -41.61
CA ARG A 212 -15.93 -10.08 -42.33
C ARG A 212 -15.72 -10.00 -43.86
N SER A 213 -14.48 -10.20 -44.31
CA SER A 213 -14.12 -10.21 -45.73
C SER A 213 -14.11 -11.64 -46.32
N LEU A 214 -13.90 -12.67 -45.49
CA LEU A 214 -13.94 -14.07 -45.90
C LEU A 214 -15.35 -14.68 -45.95
N TRP A 215 -16.30 -14.19 -45.14
CA TRP A 215 -17.71 -14.61 -45.22
C TRP A 215 -18.54 -13.85 -46.28
N GLY A 216 -18.00 -12.76 -46.84
CA GLY A 216 -18.64 -12.01 -47.93
C GLY A 216 -18.39 -12.57 -49.33
N ALA A 217 -17.40 -13.46 -49.49
CA ALA A 217 -16.96 -13.98 -50.78
C ALA A 217 -17.50 -15.39 -51.12
N ILE A 218 -18.06 -16.12 -50.15
CA ILE A 218 -18.58 -17.49 -50.38
C ILE A 218 -20.10 -17.49 -50.66
N GLY A 219 -20.81 -16.38 -50.45
CA GLY A 219 -22.27 -16.29 -50.57
C GLY A 219 -22.85 -15.89 -51.94
N ARG A 220 -22.04 -15.75 -53.00
CA ARG A 220 -22.54 -15.41 -54.35
C ARG A 220 -22.13 -16.43 -55.41
N ARG A 221 -22.72 -17.62 -55.33
CA ARG A 221 -23.07 -18.39 -56.53
C ARG A 221 -24.58 -18.30 -56.72
N PRO A 222 -25.10 -17.66 -57.77
CA PRO A 222 -26.50 -17.78 -58.11
C PRO A 222 -26.78 -19.23 -58.53
N PHE A 223 -27.63 -19.89 -57.75
CA PHE A 223 -28.33 -21.09 -58.15
C PHE A 223 -29.31 -20.67 -59.26
N ALA A 224 -29.08 -21.10 -60.50
CA ALA A 224 -30.05 -20.99 -61.57
C ALA A 224 -30.82 -22.33 -61.65
N PRO A 225 -32.15 -22.34 -61.50
CA PRO A 225 -32.96 -23.51 -61.82
C PRO A 225 -33.37 -23.53 -63.30
N GLU A 226 -33.44 -24.77 -63.82
CA GLU A 226 -33.92 -25.26 -65.13
C GLU A 226 -33.02 -25.10 -66.36
#